data_AF-A0A952SUP1-F1
#
_entry.id   AF-A0A952SUP1-F1
#
_cell.length_a   1.000
_cell.length_b   1.000
_cell.length_c   1.000
_cell.angle_alpha   90.00
_cell.angle_beta   90.00
_cell.angle_gamma   90.00
#
_symmetry.space_group_name_H-M   'P 1'
#
loop_
_entity.id
_entity.type
_entity.pdbx_description
1 polymer ?
#
loop_
_entity_poly.entity_id
_entity_poly.type
_entity_poly.pdbx_seq_one_letter_code
_entity_poly.pdbx_strand_id
1 'polypeptide(L)'
;MTTGVRVLETVHVIVLGVWFGVLGMTAAVAAIIFPAMRSLEPAFGQFSRYEGAHADLGAGFIQARVFAAADMVQFAAALLAMLNLTGAMVLQRNLKSMWTMIRCVLLACAVAMLSYHLFILAPRMDSNARVYWEAAAAGESDRAHESHEAFMRDHPAATRTMMFLGVFVAGTLFASTWSLSGERAAKRRGEGSRL
;
A
#
# COMPACT_ATOMS: atom_id res chain seq x y z
N MET A 1 -23.43 -13.21 -17.41
CA MET A 1 -22.75 -11.96 -16.99
C MET A 1 -23.01 -10.88 -18.03
N THR A 2 -23.59 -9.75 -17.63
CA THR A 2 -23.85 -8.61 -18.53
C THR A 2 -22.54 -7.90 -18.90
N THR A 3 -22.56 -7.08 -19.95
CA THR A 3 -21.39 -6.26 -20.34
C THR A 3 -20.95 -5.33 -19.21
N GLY A 4 -21.90 -4.75 -18.47
CA GLY A 4 -21.59 -3.87 -17.33
C GLY A 4 -20.80 -4.57 -16.23
N VAL A 5 -21.21 -5.78 -15.80
CA VAL A 5 -20.48 -6.56 -14.79
C VAL A 5 -19.07 -6.90 -15.26
N ARG A 6 -18.89 -7.25 -16.55
CA ARG A 6 -17.56 -7.53 -17.13
C ARG A 6 -16.62 -6.33 -17.04
N VAL A 7 -17.12 -5.14 -17.34
CA VAL A 7 -16.32 -3.91 -17.27
C VAL A 7 -15.91 -3.64 -15.83
N LEU A 8 -16.85 -3.66 -14.88
CA LEU A 8 -16.57 -3.42 -13.46
C LEU A 8 -15.55 -4.41 -12.89
N GLU A 9 -15.71 -5.70 -13.17
CA GLU A 9 -14.77 -6.74 -12.73
C GLU A 9 -13.37 -6.58 -13.35
N THR A 10 -13.29 -6.18 -14.62
CA THR A 10 -12.02 -5.93 -15.30
C THR A 10 -11.30 -4.73 -14.69
N VAL A 11 -12.02 -3.61 -14.48
CA VAL A 11 -11.48 -2.41 -13.85
C VAL A 11 -11.03 -2.72 -12.42
N HIS A 12 -11.82 -3.48 -11.66
CA HIS A 12 -11.47 -3.90 -10.30
C HIS A 12 -10.13 -4.66 -10.24
N VAL A 13 -9.93 -5.64 -11.13
CA VAL A 13 -8.66 -6.41 -11.19
C VAL A 13 -7.49 -5.51 -11.57
N ILE A 14 -7.65 -4.61 -12.55
CA ILE A 14 -6.60 -3.66 -12.95
C ILE A 14 -6.21 -2.77 -11.77
N VAL A 15 -7.20 -2.20 -11.08
CA VAL A 15 -6.99 -1.31 -9.93
C VAL A 15 -6.27 -2.04 -8.79
N LEU A 16 -6.66 -3.28 -8.47
CA LEU A 16 -5.96 -4.09 -7.48
C LEU A 16 -4.51 -4.40 -7.89
N GLY A 17 -4.27 -4.63 -9.18
CA GLY A 17 -2.91 -4.81 -9.73
C GLY A 17 -2.05 -3.56 -9.55
N VAL A 18 -2.60 -2.38 -9.85
CA VAL A 18 -1.92 -1.09 -9.64
C VAL A 18 -1.64 -0.87 -8.15
N TRP A 19 -2.61 -1.12 -7.28
CA TRP A 19 -2.45 -0.97 -5.83
C TRP A 19 -1.34 -1.88 -5.30
N PHE A 20 -1.35 -3.16 -5.69
CA PHE A 20 -0.30 -4.10 -5.30
C PHE A 20 1.08 -3.69 -5.82
N GLY A 21 1.15 -3.24 -7.08
CA GLY A 21 2.39 -2.76 -7.69
C GLY A 21 3.00 -1.56 -6.94
N VAL A 22 2.17 -0.59 -6.53
CA VAL A 22 2.63 0.56 -5.73
C VAL A 22 3.21 0.12 -4.39
N LEU A 23 2.53 -0.78 -3.67
CA LEU A 23 3.03 -1.33 -2.41
C LEU A 23 4.42 -1.97 -2.57
N GLY A 24 4.59 -2.80 -3.61
CA GLY A 24 5.88 -3.44 -3.90
C GLY A 24 6.97 -2.44 -4.28
N MET A 25 6.67 -1.47 -5.14
CA MET A 25 7.63 -0.46 -5.58
C MET A 25 8.07 0.45 -4.45
N THR A 26 7.17 0.87 -3.57
CA THR A 26 7.52 1.68 -2.39
C THR A 26 8.49 0.95 -1.46
N ALA A 27 8.28 -0.36 -1.23
CA ALA A 27 9.18 -1.19 -0.45
C ALA A 27 10.55 -1.38 -1.14
N ALA A 28 10.55 -1.61 -2.46
CA ALA A 28 11.78 -1.74 -3.24
C ALA A 28 12.64 -0.46 -3.20
N VAL A 29 11.99 0.71 -3.34
CA VAL A 29 12.68 2.00 -3.27
C VAL A 29 13.35 2.19 -1.90
N ALA A 30 12.66 1.88 -0.80
CA ALA A 30 13.26 1.93 0.53
C ALA A 30 14.46 0.97 0.67
N ALA A 31 14.31 -0.26 0.19
CA ALA A 31 15.37 -1.27 0.23
C ALA A 31 16.62 -0.88 -0.58
N ILE A 32 16.50 0.01 -1.56
CA ILE A 32 17.60 0.50 -2.39
C ILE A 32 18.20 1.80 -1.81
N ILE A 33 17.36 2.79 -1.50
CA ILE A 33 17.83 4.14 -1.15
C ILE A 33 18.57 4.16 0.19
N PHE A 34 18.10 3.43 1.21
CA PHE A 34 18.76 3.45 2.52
C PHE A 34 20.19 2.88 2.47
N PRO A 35 20.43 1.67 1.92
CA PRO A 35 21.79 1.17 1.74
C PRO A 35 22.65 2.06 0.85
N ALA A 36 22.10 2.55 -0.27
CA ALA A 36 22.83 3.42 -1.19
C ALA A 36 23.29 4.72 -0.50
N MET A 37 22.40 5.40 0.22
CA MET A 37 22.77 6.60 0.98
C MET A 37 23.83 6.31 2.05
N ARG A 38 23.74 5.18 2.75
CA ARG A 38 24.77 4.80 3.74
C ARG A 38 26.13 4.57 3.09
N SER A 39 26.17 3.92 1.92
CA SER A 39 27.43 3.71 1.19
C SER A 39 28.07 4.99 0.64
N LEU A 40 27.26 6.03 0.41
CA LEU A 40 27.73 7.31 -0.14
C LEU A 40 28.26 8.26 0.94
N GLU A 41 27.95 8.00 2.21
CA GLU A 41 28.30 8.88 3.35
C GLU A 41 28.08 10.37 3.04
N PRO A 42 26.88 10.78 2.56
CA PRO A 42 26.68 12.13 2.05
C PRO A 42 26.80 13.16 3.17
N ALA A 43 27.46 14.27 2.90
CA ALA A 43 27.41 15.46 3.74
C ALA A 43 26.47 16.50 3.10
N PHE A 44 25.53 17.01 3.88
CA PHE A 44 24.53 17.97 3.41
C PHE A 44 24.81 19.33 4.04
N GLY A 45 25.05 20.37 3.22
CA GLY A 45 25.38 21.70 3.73
C GLY A 45 24.32 22.28 4.69
N GLN A 46 23.03 22.04 4.41
CA GLN A 46 21.92 22.48 5.27
C GLN A 46 21.88 21.79 6.65
N PHE A 47 22.59 20.67 6.81
CA PHE A 47 22.69 19.91 8.05
C PHE A 47 24.13 19.87 8.59
N SER A 48 24.98 20.84 8.21
CA SER A 48 26.41 20.84 8.55
C SER A 48 26.73 20.84 10.05
N ARG A 49 25.76 21.21 10.90
CA ARG A 49 25.87 21.21 12.36
C ARG A 49 25.27 19.97 13.03
N TYR A 50 24.62 19.09 12.26
CA TYR A 50 24.06 17.85 12.78
C TYR A 50 25.18 16.81 12.90
N GLU A 51 25.24 16.13 14.05
CA GLU A 51 26.32 15.16 14.33
C GLU A 51 25.92 13.71 14.05
N GLY A 52 24.64 13.46 13.75
CA GLY A 52 24.13 12.11 13.50
C GLY A 52 24.29 11.63 12.05
N ALA A 53 23.69 10.48 11.73
CA ALA A 53 23.83 9.85 10.42
C ALA A 53 23.12 10.66 9.30
N HIS A 54 23.90 11.41 8.52
CA HIS A 54 23.39 12.16 7.37
C HIS A 54 22.74 11.25 6.32
N ALA A 55 23.27 10.04 6.12
CA ALA A 55 22.72 9.06 5.18
C ALA A 55 21.23 8.76 5.44
N ASP A 56 20.86 8.50 6.69
CA ASP A 56 19.47 8.18 7.06
C ASP A 56 18.56 9.41 6.93
N LEU A 57 19.11 10.61 7.17
CA LEU A 57 18.40 11.87 6.95
C LEU A 57 18.03 12.04 5.47
N GLY A 58 19.02 11.92 4.58
CA GLY A 58 18.80 12.05 3.13
C GLY A 58 17.87 10.97 2.58
N ALA A 59 18.06 9.72 3.00
CA ALA A 59 17.18 8.61 2.61
C ALA A 59 15.74 8.83 3.06
N GLY A 60 15.54 9.20 4.33
CA GLY A 60 14.22 9.47 4.90
C GLY A 60 13.50 10.61 4.18
N PHE A 61 14.22 11.69 3.83
CA PHE A 61 13.65 12.83 3.12
C PHE A 61 13.12 12.47 1.72
N ILE A 62 13.88 11.66 0.96
CA ILE A 62 13.43 11.17 -0.35
C ILE A 62 12.27 10.20 -0.18
N GLN A 63 12.41 9.25 0.74
CA GLN A 63 11.42 8.20 0.97
C GLN A 63 10.07 8.77 1.42
N ALA A 64 10.04 9.85 2.21
CA ALA A 64 8.80 10.50 2.62
C ALA A 64 7.96 11.00 1.44
N ARG A 65 8.60 11.51 0.38
CA ARG A 65 7.89 11.91 -0.85
C ARG A 65 7.32 10.71 -1.60
N VAL A 66 8.08 9.61 -1.62
CA VAL A 66 7.63 8.34 -2.22
C VAL A 66 6.45 7.78 -1.45
N PHE A 67 6.48 7.81 -0.11
CA PHE A 67 5.35 7.40 0.74
C PHE A 67 4.12 8.27 0.52
N ALA A 68 4.27 9.60 0.49
CA ALA A 68 3.15 10.51 0.24
C ALA A 68 2.47 10.23 -1.13
N ALA A 69 3.25 10.05 -2.18
CA ALA A 69 2.71 9.69 -3.50
C ALA A 69 2.03 8.30 -3.48
N ALA A 70 2.65 7.32 -2.83
CA ALA A 70 2.09 5.98 -2.67
C ALA A 70 0.76 6.03 -1.92
N ASP A 71 0.66 6.75 -0.81
CA ASP A 71 -0.55 6.90 0.01
C ASP A 71 -1.72 7.50 -0.79
N MET A 72 -1.45 8.50 -1.64
CA MET A 72 -2.45 9.06 -2.56
C MET A 72 -2.97 8.01 -3.56
N VAL A 73 -2.07 7.26 -4.18
CA VAL A 73 -2.45 6.22 -5.16
C VAL A 73 -3.20 5.07 -4.47
N GLN A 74 -2.74 4.65 -3.29
CA GLN A 74 -3.42 3.61 -2.49
C GLN A 74 -4.83 4.02 -2.10
N PHE A 75 -5.04 5.27 -1.65
CA PHE A 75 -6.36 5.79 -1.34
C PHE A 75 -7.30 5.77 -2.55
N ALA A 76 -6.83 6.28 -3.70
CA ALA A 76 -7.61 6.26 -4.94
C ALA A 76 -7.93 4.83 -5.40
N ALA A 77 -6.95 3.92 -5.34
CA ALA A 77 -7.13 2.53 -5.72
C ALA A 77 -8.09 1.79 -4.78
N ALA A 78 -8.04 2.05 -3.47
CA ALA A 78 -8.98 1.49 -2.50
C ALA A 78 -10.42 1.90 -2.80
N LEU A 79 -10.64 3.20 -3.04
CA LEU A 79 -11.97 3.72 -3.38
C LEU A 79 -12.51 3.08 -4.67
N LEU A 80 -11.70 3.05 -5.73
CA LEU A 80 -12.09 2.43 -7.00
C LEU A 80 -12.33 0.93 -6.87
N ALA A 81 -11.51 0.20 -6.11
CA ALA A 81 -11.70 -1.22 -5.87
C ALA A 81 -13.03 -1.50 -5.17
N MET A 82 -13.37 -0.74 -4.12
CA MET A 82 -14.64 -0.85 -3.40
C MET A 82 -15.84 -0.55 -4.29
N LEU A 83 -15.80 0.56 -5.05
CA LEU A 83 -16.89 0.96 -5.94
C LEU A 83 -17.16 -0.08 -7.02
N ASN A 84 -16.11 -0.59 -7.67
CA ASN A 84 -16.27 -1.58 -8.74
C ASN A 84 -16.79 -2.93 -8.22
N LEU A 85 -16.28 -3.42 -7.07
CA LEU A 85 -16.77 -4.66 -6.47
C LEU A 85 -18.24 -4.53 -6.06
N THR A 86 -18.58 -3.43 -5.38
CA THR A 86 -19.96 -3.15 -4.95
C THR A 86 -20.90 -3.03 -6.16
N GLY A 87 -20.49 -2.31 -7.19
CA GLY A 87 -21.26 -2.18 -8.43
C GLY A 87 -21.50 -3.52 -9.12
N ALA A 88 -20.49 -4.38 -9.21
CA ALA A 88 -20.62 -5.71 -9.79
C ALA A 88 -21.61 -6.58 -8.99
N MET A 89 -21.54 -6.53 -7.66
CA MET A 89 -22.46 -7.26 -6.77
C MET A 89 -23.91 -6.79 -6.92
N VAL A 90 -24.14 -5.47 -6.99
CA VAL A 90 -25.48 -4.89 -7.19
C VAL A 90 -26.08 -5.30 -8.54
N LEU A 91 -25.28 -5.30 -9.62
CA LEU A 91 -25.75 -5.65 -10.96
C LEU A 91 -25.98 -7.16 -11.16
N GLN A 92 -25.19 -8.02 -10.50
CA GLN A 92 -25.30 -9.48 -10.67
C GLN A 92 -26.34 -10.13 -9.74
N ARG A 93 -26.75 -9.46 -8.66
CA ARG A 93 -27.71 -9.94 -7.64
C ARG A 93 -27.37 -11.30 -6.99
N ASN A 94 -26.16 -11.83 -7.18
CA ASN A 94 -25.76 -13.13 -6.66
C ASN A 94 -24.62 -13.01 -5.63
N LEU A 95 -25.00 -12.81 -4.37
CA LEU A 95 -24.08 -12.70 -3.23
C LEU A 95 -23.65 -14.06 -2.64
N LYS A 96 -24.24 -15.17 -3.10
CA LYS A 96 -24.08 -16.48 -2.45
C LYS A 96 -22.78 -17.21 -2.82
N SER A 97 -21.97 -16.66 -3.73
CA SER A 97 -20.70 -17.27 -4.10
C SER A 97 -19.69 -17.13 -2.96
N MET A 98 -19.13 -18.27 -2.51
CA MET A 98 -18.06 -18.31 -1.51
C MET A 98 -16.87 -17.42 -1.90
N TRP A 99 -16.53 -17.34 -3.19
CA TRP A 99 -15.46 -16.48 -3.70
C TRP A 99 -15.77 -14.99 -3.55
N THR A 100 -17.03 -14.58 -3.73
CA THR A 100 -17.45 -13.19 -3.49
C THR A 100 -17.28 -12.84 -2.02
N MET A 101 -17.65 -13.72 -1.10
CA MET A 101 -17.44 -13.50 0.34
C MET A 101 -15.95 -13.35 0.68
N ILE A 102 -15.09 -14.22 0.14
CA ILE A 102 -13.63 -14.14 0.34
C ILE A 102 -13.10 -12.78 -0.16
N ARG A 103 -13.50 -12.33 -1.35
CA ARG A 103 -13.10 -11.03 -1.90
C ARG A 103 -13.54 -9.87 -1.01
N CYS A 104 -14.78 -9.89 -0.52
CA CYS A 104 -15.29 -8.85 0.38
C CYS A 104 -14.51 -8.79 1.70
N VAL A 105 -14.25 -9.94 2.33
CA VAL A 105 -13.50 -10.01 3.59
C VAL A 105 -12.07 -9.50 3.41
N LEU A 106 -11.37 -9.98 2.37
CA LEU A 106 -9.99 -9.56 2.10
C LEU A 106 -9.91 -8.06 1.77
N LEU A 107 -10.82 -7.53 0.95
CA LEU A 107 -10.85 -6.11 0.64
C LEU A 107 -11.19 -5.27 1.88
N ALA A 108 -12.12 -5.72 2.72
CA ALA A 108 -12.44 -5.04 3.97
C ALA A 108 -11.23 -4.98 4.92
N CYS A 109 -10.50 -6.08 5.07
CA CYS A 109 -9.25 -6.11 5.84
C CYS A 109 -8.18 -5.17 5.25
N ALA A 110 -8.03 -5.13 3.92
CA ALA A 110 -7.13 -4.19 3.25
C ALA A 110 -7.51 -2.73 3.55
N VAL A 111 -8.79 -2.38 3.42
CA VAL A 111 -9.29 -1.03 3.70
C VAL A 111 -9.11 -0.66 5.18
N ALA A 112 -9.33 -1.59 6.11
CA ALA A 112 -9.08 -1.38 7.52
C ALA A 112 -7.59 -1.09 7.81
N MET A 113 -6.67 -1.86 7.21
CA MET A 113 -5.22 -1.64 7.34
C MET A 113 -4.78 -0.31 6.73
N LEU A 114 -5.28 0.01 5.53
CA LEU A 114 -5.00 1.30 4.89
C LEU A 114 -5.53 2.47 5.73
N SER A 115 -6.72 2.34 6.31
CA SER A 115 -7.30 3.38 7.18
C SER A 115 -6.45 3.60 8.43
N TYR A 116 -6.03 2.51 9.08
CA TYR A 116 -5.12 2.60 10.22
C TYR A 116 -3.78 3.27 9.84
N HIS A 117 -3.22 2.93 8.68
CA HIS A 117 -2.02 3.58 8.15
C HIS A 117 -2.23 5.08 7.91
N LEU A 118 -3.21 5.46 7.11
CA LEU A 118 -3.42 6.85 6.68
C LEU A 118 -3.85 7.78 7.80
N PHE A 119 -4.65 7.31 8.75
CA PHE A 119 -5.23 8.18 9.78
C PHE A 119 -4.49 8.14 11.12
N ILE A 120 -3.66 7.12 11.38
CA ILE A 120 -2.97 6.97 12.67
C ILE A 120 -1.46 6.91 12.49
N LEU A 121 -0.92 5.96 11.73
CA LEU A 121 0.52 5.76 11.65
C LEU A 121 1.22 6.83 10.81
N ALA A 122 0.77 7.06 9.58
CA ALA A 122 1.42 7.98 8.65
C ALA A 122 1.48 9.42 9.19
N PRO A 123 0.40 10.00 9.75
CA PRO A 123 0.47 11.35 10.31
C PRO A 123 1.43 11.45 11.51
N ARG A 124 1.43 10.44 12.40
CA ARG A 124 2.32 10.41 13.57
C ARG A 124 3.79 10.30 13.15
N MET A 125 4.09 9.44 12.19
CA MET A 125 5.44 9.28 11.65
C MET A 125 5.90 10.51 10.86
N ASP A 126 5.04 11.10 10.02
CA ASP A 126 5.37 12.35 9.28
C ASP A 126 5.67 13.50 10.24
N SER A 127 4.89 13.63 11.31
CA SER A 127 5.15 14.64 12.35
C SER A 127 6.52 14.44 13.00
N ASN A 128 6.87 13.22 13.42
CA ASN A 128 8.18 12.94 14.01
C ASN A 128 9.33 13.16 13.01
N ALA A 129 9.14 12.81 11.74
CA ALA A 129 10.13 13.02 10.68
C ALA A 129 10.38 14.51 10.41
N ARG A 130 9.34 15.35 10.41
CA ARG A 130 9.49 16.81 10.28
C ARG A 130 10.27 17.42 11.43
N VAL A 131 9.93 17.07 12.68
CA VAL A 131 10.66 17.56 13.86
C VAL A 131 12.11 17.09 13.82
N TYR A 132 12.37 15.85 13.39
CA TYR A 132 13.73 15.35 13.18
C TYR A 132 14.51 16.21 12.17
N TRP A 133 13.95 16.50 11.00
CA TRP A 133 14.63 17.32 9.99
C TRP A 133 14.82 18.78 10.43
N GLU A 134 13.83 19.36 11.10
CA GLU A 134 13.92 20.73 11.63
C GLU A 134 15.01 20.86 12.71
N ALA A 135 15.04 19.92 13.67
CA ALA A 135 16.08 19.89 14.70
C ALA A 135 17.47 19.64 14.11
N ALA A 136 17.59 18.73 13.14
CA ALA A 136 18.85 18.48 12.44
C ALA A 136 19.32 19.73 11.66
N ALA A 137 18.42 20.47 11.01
CA ALA A 137 18.75 21.72 10.31
C ALA A 137 19.24 22.80 11.30
N ALA A 138 18.70 22.83 12.52
CA ALA A 138 19.11 23.73 13.57
C ALA A 138 20.44 23.34 14.25
N GLY A 139 20.92 22.10 14.04
CA GLY A 139 22.07 21.54 14.77
C GLY A 139 21.72 21.03 16.18
N GLU A 140 20.44 20.85 16.49
CA GLU A 140 19.94 20.32 17.76
C GLU A 140 20.00 18.78 17.76
N SER A 141 21.20 18.21 17.78
CA SER A 141 21.42 16.76 17.60
C SER A 141 20.66 15.88 18.60
N ASP A 142 20.60 16.26 19.88
CA ASP A 142 19.87 15.49 20.90
C ASP A 142 18.37 15.42 20.60
N ARG A 143 17.76 16.57 20.27
CA ARG A 143 16.34 16.65 19.92
C ARG A 143 16.02 15.92 18.60
N ALA A 144 16.93 16.01 17.63
CA ALA A 144 16.84 15.24 16.40
C ALA A 144 16.85 13.74 16.71
N HIS A 145 17.73 13.29 17.60
CA HIS A 145 17.82 11.89 18.03
C HIS A 145 16.52 11.43 18.69
N GLU A 146 15.97 12.17 19.65
CA GLU A 146 14.70 11.84 20.32
C GLU A 146 13.53 11.69 19.32
N SER A 147 13.45 12.59 18.33
CA SER A 147 12.41 12.57 17.30
C SER A 147 12.58 11.38 16.34
N HIS A 148 13.83 11.05 16.01
CA HIS A 148 14.15 9.86 15.23
C HIS A 148 13.82 8.57 15.99
N GLU A 149 14.12 8.47 17.28
CA GLU A 149 13.71 7.33 18.11
C GLU A 149 12.18 7.19 18.19
N ALA A 150 11.45 8.31 18.31
CA ALA A 150 9.99 8.30 18.25
C ALA A 150 9.46 7.76 16.91
N PHE A 151 10.06 8.16 15.79
CA PHE A 151 9.76 7.59 14.48
C PHE A 151 10.07 6.07 14.44
N MET A 152 11.22 5.65 14.95
CA MET A 152 11.66 4.25 14.93
C MET A 152 10.81 3.34 15.82
N ARG A 153 10.16 3.87 16.87
CA ARG A 153 9.15 3.12 17.65
C ARG A 153 7.93 2.73 16.81
N ASP A 154 7.53 3.58 15.87
CA ASP A 154 6.37 3.33 15.00
C ASP A 154 6.71 2.51 13.75
N HIS A 155 7.98 2.56 13.31
CA HIS A 155 8.42 1.92 12.08
C HIS A 155 8.05 0.41 11.99
N PRO A 156 8.26 -0.44 13.02
CA PRO A 156 7.84 -1.85 12.96
C PRO A 156 6.33 -2.03 12.80
N ALA A 157 5.51 -1.14 13.37
CA ALA A 157 4.06 -1.18 13.19
C ALA A 157 3.70 -0.85 11.74
N ALA A 158 4.28 0.22 11.18
CA ALA A 158 4.09 0.58 9.77
C ALA A 158 4.53 -0.53 8.80
N THR A 159 5.70 -1.13 9.03
CA THR A 159 6.18 -2.27 8.21
C THR A 159 5.19 -3.43 8.22
N ARG A 160 4.69 -3.83 9.40
CA ARG A 160 3.71 -4.92 9.51
C ARG A 160 2.38 -4.56 8.87
N THR A 161 1.88 -3.34 9.08
CA THR A 161 0.63 -2.86 8.47
C THR A 161 0.72 -2.89 6.95
N MET A 162 1.81 -2.38 6.36
CA MET A 162 2.02 -2.40 4.92
C MET A 162 2.18 -3.81 4.36
N MET A 163 2.85 -4.71 5.09
CA MET A 163 2.96 -6.12 4.70
C MET A 163 1.59 -6.81 4.67
N PHE A 164 0.79 -6.68 5.75
CA PHE A 164 -0.54 -7.28 5.80
C PHE A 164 -1.49 -6.65 4.76
N LEU A 165 -1.39 -5.34 4.55
CA LEU A 165 -2.10 -4.66 3.46
C LEU A 165 -1.75 -5.29 2.11
N GLY A 166 -0.47 -5.49 1.82
CA GLY A 166 0.00 -6.19 0.62
C GLY A 166 -0.58 -7.60 0.47
N VAL A 167 -0.59 -8.38 1.55
CA VAL A 167 -1.18 -9.73 1.56
C VAL A 167 -2.68 -9.70 1.24
N PHE A 168 -3.44 -8.77 1.84
CA PHE A 168 -4.88 -8.67 1.60
C PHE A 168 -5.21 -8.17 0.19
N VAL A 169 -4.47 -7.20 -0.34
CA VAL A 169 -4.62 -6.72 -1.73
C VAL A 169 -4.29 -7.85 -2.71
N ALA A 170 -3.17 -8.56 -2.51
CA ALA A 170 -2.77 -9.69 -3.34
C ALA A 170 -3.80 -10.84 -3.28
N GLY A 171 -4.31 -11.16 -2.09
CA GLY A 171 -5.35 -12.16 -1.91
C GLY A 171 -6.66 -11.78 -2.61
N THR A 172 -7.07 -10.51 -2.53
CA THR A 172 -8.25 -10.00 -3.23
C THR A 172 -8.07 -10.06 -4.74
N LEU A 173 -6.89 -9.70 -5.23
CA LEU A 173 -6.52 -9.78 -6.65
C LEU A 173 -6.60 -11.23 -7.15
N PHE A 174 -5.99 -12.17 -6.42
CA PHE A 174 -6.01 -13.59 -6.75
C PHE A 174 -7.44 -14.16 -6.74
N ALA A 175 -8.22 -13.87 -5.70
CA ALA A 175 -9.60 -14.34 -5.62
C ALA A 175 -10.48 -13.77 -6.76
N SER A 176 -10.24 -12.52 -7.15
CA SER A 176 -10.95 -11.87 -8.26
C SER A 176 -10.60 -12.50 -9.61
N THR A 177 -9.32 -12.75 -9.89
CA THR A 177 -8.89 -13.39 -11.15
C THR A 177 -9.36 -14.85 -11.23
N TRP A 178 -9.33 -15.58 -10.11
CA TRP A 178 -9.84 -16.95 -10.02
C TRP A 178 -11.34 -17.03 -10.26
N SER A 179 -12.12 -16.14 -9.64
CA SER A 179 -13.58 -16.08 -9.83
C SER A 179 -13.96 -15.87 -11.31
N LEU A 180 -13.21 -15.02 -12.03
CA LEU A 180 -13.47 -14.73 -13.44
C LEU A 180 -13.06 -15.86 -14.40
N SER A 181 -12.04 -16.64 -14.05
CA SER A 181 -11.56 -17.76 -14.88
C SER A 181 -12.36 -19.05 -14.64
N GLY A 182 -12.72 -19.34 -13.38
CA GLY A 182 -13.45 -20.54 -12.98
C GLY A 182 -14.84 -20.66 -13.61
N GLU A 183 -15.60 -19.56 -13.72
CA GLU A 183 -16.91 -19.55 -14.37
C GLU A 183 -16.85 -19.97 -15.84
N ARG A 184 -15.79 -19.57 -16.57
CA ARG A 184 -15.60 -19.95 -17.98
C ARG A 184 -15.34 -21.44 -18.13
N ALA A 185 -14.54 -22.02 -17.24
CA ALA A 185 -14.20 -23.44 -17.28
C ALA A 185 -15.40 -24.34 -16.93
N ALA A 186 -16.24 -23.92 -15.98
CA ALA A 186 -17.46 -24.63 -15.63
C ALA A 186 -18.48 -24.65 -16.79
N LYS A 187 -18.68 -23.51 -17.45
CA LYS A 187 -19.61 -23.40 -18.59
C LYS A 187 -19.21 -24.30 -19.76
N ARG A 188 -17.92 -24.34 -20.13
CA ARG A 188 -17.42 -25.20 -21.21
C ARG A 188 -17.62 -26.69 -20.94
N ARG A 189 -17.46 -27.14 -19.69
CA ARG A 189 -17.68 -28.55 -19.30
C ARG A 189 -19.15 -28.97 -19.40
N GLY A 190 -20.08 -28.07 -19.09
CA GLY A 190 -21.51 -28.34 -19.22
C GLY A 190 -22.00 -28.47 -20.67
N GLU A 191 -21.35 -27.79 -21.62
CA GLU A 191 -21.68 -27.86 -23.05
C GLU A 191 -21.16 -29.16 -23.71
N GLY A 192 -19.99 -29.67 -23.31
CA GLY A 192 -19.42 -30.90 -23.85
C GLY A 192 -20.08 -32.21 -23.40
N SER A 193 -20.87 -32.19 -22.31
CA SER A 193 -21.60 -33.37 -21.80
C SER A 193 -22.95 -33.61 -22.49
N ARG A 194 -23.36 -32.72 -23.40
CA ARG A 194 -24.65 -32.81 -24.12
C ARG A 194 -24.51 -33.26 -25.57
N LEU A 195 -23.31 -33.67 -25.98
CA LEU A 195 -22.99 -34.26 -27.27
C LEU A 195 -22.66 -35.74 -27.06
#